data_AF-A0A1Y0CRA8-F1
#
_entry.id   AF-A0A1Y0CRA8-F1
#
_cell.length_a   1.000
_cell.length_b   1.000
_cell.length_c   1.000
_cell.angle_alpha   90.00
_cell.angle_beta   90.00
_cell.angle_gamma   90.00
#
_symmetry.space_group_name_H-M   'P 1'
#
loop_
_entity.id
_entity.type
_entity.pdbx_description
1 polymer ?
#
loop_
_entity_poly.entity_id
_entity_poly.type
_entity_poly.pdbx_seq_one_letter_code
_entity_poly.pdbx_strand_id
1 'polypeptide(L)'
;MKLRKEEKEQLSEAIDQMNESLDRFIEFYNESEDDKPIISFNDEVIQLIEAGKQKYGEEALTQKINSIVKEVLSFISAEDER
;
A
#
# COMPACT_ATOMS: atom_id res chain seq x y z
N MET A 1 -38.88 21.15 -20.43
CA MET A 1 -39.93 20.37 -19.73
C MET A 1 -39.94 20.79 -18.26
N LYS A 2 -41.10 21.16 -17.69
CA LYS A 2 -41.20 21.30 -16.23
C LYS A 2 -41.21 19.89 -15.66
N LEU A 3 -40.09 19.47 -15.06
CA LEU A 3 -40.01 18.21 -14.32
C LEU A 3 -41.15 18.17 -13.30
N ARG A 4 -41.92 17.09 -13.29
CA ARG A 4 -42.90 16.83 -12.22
C ARG A 4 -42.12 16.75 -10.91
N LYS A 5 -42.71 17.18 -9.78
CA LYS A 5 -42.01 17.25 -8.48
C LYS A 5 -41.26 15.95 -8.15
N GLU A 6 -41.87 14.81 -8.43
CA GLU A 6 -41.28 13.47 -8.26
C GLU A 6 -40.03 13.24 -9.11
N GLU A 7 -40.03 13.66 -10.39
CA GLU A 7 -38.86 13.52 -11.27
C GLU A 7 -37.70 14.40 -10.80
N LYS A 8 -38.00 15.54 -10.16
CA LYS A 8 -36.99 16.43 -9.57
C LYS A 8 -36.40 15.84 -8.28
N GLU A 9 -37.22 15.20 -7.45
CA GLU A 9 -36.77 14.52 -6.23
C GLU A 9 -35.89 13.31 -6.57
N GLN A 10 -36.32 12.46 -7.50
CA GLN A 10 -35.51 11.33 -7.97
C GLN A 10 -34.18 11.77 -8.58
N LEU A 11 -34.18 12.87 -9.34
CA LEU A 11 -32.95 13.43 -9.89
C LEU A 11 -32.02 13.97 -8.79
N SER A 12 -32.57 14.61 -7.75
CA SER A 12 -31.79 15.09 -6.62
C SER A 12 -31.14 13.94 -5.87
N GLU A 13 -31.90 12.88 -5.58
CA GLU A 13 -31.41 11.69 -4.89
C GLU A 13 -30.30 10.98 -5.69
N ALA A 14 -30.45 10.89 -7.01
CA ALA A 14 -29.42 10.35 -7.89
C ALA A 14 -28.14 11.20 -7.88
N ILE A 15 -28.26 12.53 -7.80
CA ILE A 15 -27.11 13.45 -7.69
C ILE A 15 -26.42 13.28 -6.33
N ASP A 16 -27.18 13.15 -5.25
CA ASP A 16 -26.64 12.96 -3.92
C ASP A 16 -25.86 11.64 -3.81
N GLN A 17 -26.40 10.54 -4.35
CA GLN A 17 -25.70 9.26 -4.44
C GLN A 17 -24.43 9.33 -5.30
N MET A 18 -24.46 10.09 -6.40
CA MET A 18 -23.29 10.30 -7.24
C MET A 18 -22.19 11.07 -6.50
N ASN A 19 -22.56 12.11 -5.74
CA ASN A 19 -21.61 12.86 -4.93
C ASN A 19 -20.98 11.99 -3.84
N GLU A 20 -21.78 11.22 -3.10
CA GLU A 20 -21.26 10.28 -2.10
C GLU A 20 -20.31 9.23 -2.74
N SER A 21 -20.66 8.75 -3.94
CA SER A 21 -19.81 7.81 -4.67
C SER A 21 -18.48 8.44 -5.08
N LEU A 22 -18.49 9.71 -5.52
CA LEU A 22 -17.28 10.46 -5.87
C LEU A 22 -16.38 10.68 -4.65
N ASP A 23 -16.95 10.99 -3.49
CA ASP A 23 -16.19 11.13 -2.25
C ASP A 23 -15.48 9.81 -1.89
N ARG A 24 -16.16 8.66 -2.03
CA ARG A 24 -15.52 7.34 -1.85
C ARG A 24 -14.41 7.06 -2.85
N PHE A 25 -14.56 7.48 -4.11
CA PHE A 25 -13.47 7.34 -5.09
C PHE A 25 -12.24 8.18 -4.72
N ILE A 26 -12.45 9.37 -4.16
CA ILE A 26 -11.36 10.23 -3.67
C ILE A 26 -10.71 9.60 -2.43
N GLU A 27 -11.50 9.04 -1.51
CA GLU A 27 -10.98 8.28 -0.38
C GLU A 27 -10.13 7.10 -0.84
N PHE A 28 -10.61 6.27 -1.78
CA PHE A 28 -9.81 5.18 -2.34
C PHE A 28 -8.54 5.65 -3.04
N TYR A 29 -8.57 6.79 -3.72
CA TYR A 29 -7.38 7.37 -4.34
C TYR A 29 -6.36 7.82 -3.28
N ASN A 30 -6.82 8.43 -2.19
CA ASN A 30 -5.97 8.87 -1.09
C ASN A 30 -5.44 7.67 -0.26
N GLU A 31 -6.27 6.65 -0.02
CA GLU A 31 -5.85 5.38 0.61
C GLU A 31 -4.93 4.57 -0.31
N SER A 32 -5.04 4.76 -1.62
CA SER A 32 -4.07 4.25 -2.59
C SER A 32 -2.75 5.03 -2.62
N GLU A 33 -2.48 5.88 -1.61
CA GLU A 33 -1.12 6.34 -1.31
C GLU A 33 -0.18 5.15 -1.50
N ASP A 34 0.69 5.30 -2.50
CA ASP A 34 1.62 4.28 -2.99
C ASP A 34 2.11 3.42 -1.82
N ASP A 35 1.62 2.17 -1.73
CA ASP A 35 2.19 1.14 -0.85
C ASP A 35 3.54 0.73 -1.45
N LYS A 36 4.46 1.71 -1.50
CA LYS A 36 5.82 1.54 -1.92
C LYS A 36 6.52 0.87 -0.76
N PRO A 37 6.83 -0.44 -0.87
CA PRO A 37 7.53 -1.11 0.20
C PRO A 37 8.87 -0.39 0.41
N ILE A 38 9.28 -0.25 1.68
CA ILE A 38 10.55 0.39 2.07
C ILE A 38 11.72 -0.19 1.24
N ILE A 39 11.64 -1.47 0.90
CA ILE A 39 12.54 -2.16 -0.02
C ILE A 39 11.71 -3.01 -0.99
N SER A 40 11.88 -2.79 -2.29
CA SER A 40 11.35 -3.68 -3.33
C SER A 40 12.35 -4.81 -3.59
N PHE A 41 11.98 -6.04 -3.25
CA PHE A 41 12.75 -7.22 -3.60
C PHE A 41 12.35 -7.73 -4.98
N ASN A 42 13.30 -8.33 -5.70
CA ASN A 42 12.97 -9.03 -6.94
C ASN A 42 12.27 -10.38 -6.66
N ASP A 43 11.65 -10.96 -7.68
CA ASP A 43 10.87 -12.20 -7.55
C ASP A 43 11.70 -13.37 -7.00
N GLU A 44 12.97 -13.46 -7.38
CA GLU A 44 13.88 -14.50 -6.89
C GLU A 44 14.09 -14.42 -5.38
N VAL A 45 14.32 -13.20 -4.85
CA VAL A 45 14.49 -12.97 -3.42
C VAL A 45 13.18 -13.21 -2.68
N ILE A 46 12.04 -12.83 -3.25
CA ILE A 46 10.73 -13.10 -2.65
C ILE A 46 10.52 -14.62 -2.49
N GLN A 47 10.78 -15.41 -3.53
CA GLN A 47 10.65 -16.88 -3.46
C GLN A 47 11.57 -17.49 -2.39
N LEU A 48 12.80 -16.98 -2.26
CA LEU A 48 13.74 -17.44 -1.24
C LEU A 48 13.29 -17.05 0.17
N ILE A 49 12.70 -15.85 0.34
CA ILE A 49 12.13 -15.41 1.61
C ILE A 49 10.96 -16.33 2.00
N GLU A 50 10.04 -16.61 1.08
CA GLU A 50 8.91 -17.52 1.34
C GLU A 50 9.37 -18.92 1.75
N ALA A 51 10.32 -19.51 1.01
CA ALA A 51 10.92 -20.80 1.36
C ALA A 51 11.62 -20.76 2.72
N GLY A 52 12.30 -19.64 3.02
CA GLY A 52 12.94 -19.39 4.31
C GLY A 52 11.94 -19.31 5.46
N LYS A 53 10.79 -18.62 5.26
CA LYS A 53 9.73 -18.47 6.26
C LYS A 53 9.13 -19.83 6.61
N GLN A 54 8.89 -20.68 5.61
CA GLN A 54 8.39 -22.03 5.83
C GLN A 54 9.38 -22.92 6.60
N LYS A 55 10.69 -22.77 6.35
CA LYS A 55 11.71 -23.64 6.95
C LYS A 55 12.15 -23.21 8.35
N TYR A 56 12.26 -21.91 8.61
CA TYR A 56 12.85 -21.35 9.83
C TYR A 56 11.86 -20.60 10.71
N GLY A 57 10.64 -20.35 10.23
CA GLY A 57 9.67 -19.48 10.88
C GLY A 57 9.90 -18.02 10.51
N GLU A 58 8.80 -17.28 10.44
CA GLU A 58 8.78 -15.88 10.00
C GLU A 58 9.62 -14.97 10.91
N GLU A 59 9.50 -15.10 12.22
CA GLU A 59 10.22 -14.26 13.19
C GLU A 59 11.74 -14.45 13.09
N ALA A 60 12.20 -15.71 13.04
CA ALA A 60 13.62 -16.02 13.00
C ALA A 60 14.27 -15.58 11.68
N LEU A 61 13.56 -15.73 10.56
CA LEU A 61 14.03 -15.22 9.28
C LEU A 61 14.09 -13.69 9.27
N THR A 62 13.04 -13.03 9.77
CA THR A 62 12.95 -11.56 9.84
C THR A 62 14.08 -10.96 10.66
N GLN A 63 14.39 -11.54 11.84
CA GLN A 63 15.50 -11.10 12.67
C GLN A 63 16.86 -11.23 11.96
N LYS A 64 17.07 -12.31 11.21
CA LYS A 64 18.31 -12.51 10.43
C LYS A 64 18.44 -11.51 9.31
N ILE A 65 17.38 -11.31 8.52
CA ILE A 65 17.37 -10.32 7.43
C ILE A 65 17.65 -8.93 7.98
N ASN A 66 16.99 -8.52 9.06
CA ASN A 66 17.22 -7.21 9.68
C ASN A 66 18.66 -7.05 10.19
N SER A 67 19.26 -8.10 10.76
CA SER A 67 20.66 -8.06 11.19
C SER A 67 21.62 -7.85 10.01
N ILE A 68 21.42 -8.58 8.91
CA ILE A 68 22.24 -8.47 7.71
C ILE A 68 22.07 -7.09 7.06
N VAL A 69 20.83 -6.62 6.88
CA VAL A 69 20.53 -5.30 6.31
C VAL A 69 21.17 -4.21 7.17
N LYS A 70 21.07 -4.32 8.50
CA LYS A 70 21.72 -3.37 9.43
C LYS A 70 23.23 -3.35 9.28
N GLU A 71 23.89 -4.51 9.17
CA GLU A 71 25.33 -4.57 8.94
C GLU A 71 25.72 -3.90 7.63
N VAL A 72 25.04 -4.23 6.53
CA VAL A 72 25.29 -3.64 5.21
C VAL A 72 25.12 -2.12 5.23
N LEU A 73 24.02 -1.63 5.80
CA LEU A 73 23.77 -0.20 5.94
C LEU A 73 24.82 0.48 6.84
N SER A 74 25.28 -0.18 7.90
CA SER A 74 26.31 0.39 8.79
C SER A 74 27.65 0.55 8.08
N PHE A 75 28.00 -0.34 7.15
CA PHE A 75 29.18 -0.18 6.31
C PHE A 75 29.04 1.00 5.33
N ILE A 76 27.88 1.12 4.68
CA ILE A 76 27.61 2.23 3.74
C ILE A 76 27.65 3.58 4.44
N SER A 77 26.96 3.71 5.58
CA SER A 77 26.96 4.95 6.36
C SER A 77 28.34 5.31 6.92
N ALA A 78 29.20 4.32 7.19
CA ALA A 78 30.57 4.56 7.66
C ALA A 78 31.53 4.98 6.53
N GLU A 79 31.20 4.73 5.26
CA GLU A 79 31.97 5.21 4.11
C GLU A 79 31.62 6.66 3.71
N ASP A 80 30.37 7.09 3.93
CA ASP A 80 29.91 8.47 3.64
C ASP A 80 30.39 9.52 4.68
N GLU A 81 30.88 9.10 5.85
CA GLU A 81 31.44 10.01 6.87
C GLU A 81 32.95 10.34 6.67
N ARG A 82 33.55 10.00 5.52
CA ARG A 82 34.98 10.23 5.22
C ARG A 82 35.27 11.30 4.17
#